data_AF-A0AAE0FSJ5-F1
#
_entry.id   AF-A0AAE0FSJ5-F1
#
_cell.length_a   1.000
_cell.length_b   1.000
_cell.length_c   1.000
_cell.angle_alpha   90.00
_cell.angle_beta   90.00
_cell.angle_gamma   90.00
#
_symmetry.space_group_name_H-M   'P 1'
#
loop_
_entity.id
_entity.type
_entity.pdbx_description
1 polymer ?
#
loop_
_entity_poly.entity_id
_entity_poly.type
_entity_poly.pdbx_seq_one_letter_code
_entity_poly.pdbx_strand_id
1 'polypeptide(L)'
;MSKATRDTSLKSKSPAQFFADNKNIAGFDNPGKSLYTTVRELVENSLDSAESIGVLPTIDITIEEISQRNFEKLIGQEHHERRDEALYSDFHAGVAQQKKQEIEAKKAAAKKSKPGAKPEGEDAVGGGKADLPRRTSSAASGGIYRVTVKDNGQGMLHGDIPEMLGRVLSGTKYGVKQTRGKFGLGAKMTLIWAKMSTGLPITIKSARVKQSFISDYVLDIDIERNEPKVHKAEKPPNPTKWNGAELIVTIQGNWRQYGSRIRNYLRQLAVITPYAELSFRYLGPEEASKKLEMRFCRRTSWMPPPPADTKHHPSSVNIELLKQIRMQSKCTVLKHFLQKDFTSVGPQYALRLISEMGSGQEFTPDMKIADISDKQASMALGFANL
;
A
#
# COMPACT_ATOMS: atom_id res chain seq x y z
N MET A 1 -0.81 17.00 49.93
CA MET A 1 -1.59 17.12 48.68
C MET A 1 -0.64 16.95 47.50
N SER A 2 -0.74 15.81 46.81
CA SER A 2 0.09 15.47 45.65
C SER A 2 -0.33 16.33 44.45
N LYS A 3 0.56 17.20 43.95
CA LYS A 3 0.38 17.87 42.66
C LYS A 3 0.47 16.80 41.57
N ALA A 4 -0.68 16.37 41.06
CA ALA A 4 -0.76 15.58 39.85
C ALA A 4 -0.19 16.42 38.69
N THR A 5 1.00 16.06 38.22
CA THR A 5 1.60 16.58 37.00
C THR A 5 0.66 16.23 35.85
N ARG A 6 0.04 17.23 35.21
CA ARG A 6 -0.79 17.03 34.02
C ARG A 6 0.09 16.47 32.91
N ASP A 7 -0.05 15.18 32.64
CA ASP A 7 0.53 14.50 31.49
C ASP A 7 -0.09 15.10 30.21
N THR A 8 0.58 16.10 29.67
CA THR A 8 0.22 16.76 28.42
C THR A 8 1.24 16.37 27.36
N SER A 9 1.42 15.07 27.14
CA SER A 9 2.23 14.58 26.01
C SER A 9 1.42 14.61 24.71
N LEU A 10 1.28 15.80 24.13
CA LEU A 10 0.89 15.94 22.74
C LEU A 10 1.92 15.18 21.88
N LYS A 11 1.50 14.11 21.20
CA LYS A 11 2.35 13.31 20.31
C LYS A 11 1.89 13.49 18.87
N SER A 12 2.78 13.93 17.99
CA SER A 12 2.57 13.94 16.54
C SER A 12 3.03 12.60 15.94
N LYS A 13 2.41 12.18 14.85
CA LYS A 13 2.81 10.99 14.09
C LYS A 13 3.16 11.39 12.67
N SER A 14 4.21 10.78 12.12
CA SER A 14 4.53 10.94 10.70
C SER A 14 3.50 10.20 9.82
N PRO A 15 3.42 10.53 8.52
CA PRO A 15 2.57 9.77 7.59
C PRO A 15 2.90 8.27 7.57
N ALA A 16 4.19 7.91 7.58
CA ALA A 16 4.61 6.51 7.61
C ALA A 16 4.14 5.81 8.89
N GLN A 17 4.26 6.47 10.05
CA GLN A 17 3.80 5.94 11.32
C GLN A 17 2.27 5.77 11.34
N PHE A 18 1.52 6.73 10.80
CA PHE A 18 0.07 6.63 10.66
C PHE A 18 -0.33 5.37 9.89
N PHE A 19 0.31 5.08 8.76
CA PHE A 19 0.00 3.90 7.95
C PHE A 19 0.54 2.60 8.55
N ALA A 20 1.65 2.64 9.29
CA ALA A 20 2.16 1.49 10.04
C ALA A 20 1.18 1.06 11.15
N ASP A 21 0.53 2.02 11.79
CA ASP A 21 -0.49 1.78 12.83
C ASP A 21 -1.85 1.38 12.23
N ASN A 22 -2.23 1.97 11.08
CA ASN A 22 -3.54 1.79 10.45
C ASN A 22 -3.48 0.91 9.18
N LYS A 23 -2.98 -0.32 9.34
CA LYS A 23 -2.71 -1.25 8.22
C LYS A 23 -3.94 -1.65 7.41
N ASN A 24 -5.11 -1.63 8.05
CA ASN A 24 -6.41 -1.91 7.42
C ASN A 24 -6.76 -0.93 6.30
N ILE A 25 -6.38 0.34 6.43
CA ILE A 25 -6.66 1.39 5.43
C ILE A 25 -6.01 1.04 4.08
N ALA A 26 -4.81 0.45 4.12
CA ALA A 26 -4.07 0.05 2.93
C ALA A 26 -4.29 -1.41 2.52
N GLY A 27 -5.14 -2.16 3.24
CA GLY A 27 -5.40 -3.57 2.96
C GLY A 27 -4.29 -4.54 3.36
N PHE A 28 -3.49 -4.18 4.36
CA PHE A 28 -2.42 -4.99 4.98
C PHE A 28 -2.79 -5.50 6.38
N ASP A 29 -4.09 -5.64 6.66
CA ASP A 29 -4.65 -6.11 7.93
C ASP A 29 -4.44 -7.62 8.19
N ASN A 30 -4.31 -8.41 7.13
CA ASN A 30 -4.15 -9.86 7.20
C ASN A 30 -2.93 -10.28 6.37
N PRO A 31 -2.03 -11.16 6.87
CA PRO A 31 -0.91 -11.66 6.08
C PRO A 31 -1.30 -12.18 4.69
N GLY A 32 -2.40 -12.94 4.59
CA GLY A 32 -2.87 -13.44 3.31
C GLY A 32 -3.28 -12.35 2.34
N LYS A 33 -4.01 -11.34 2.83
CA LYS A 33 -4.43 -10.18 2.03
C LYS A 33 -3.22 -9.33 1.64
N SER A 34 -2.23 -9.21 2.52
CA SER A 34 -0.99 -8.46 2.29
C SER A 34 -0.18 -9.00 1.11
N LEU A 35 -0.12 -10.33 0.95
CA LEU A 35 0.53 -10.96 -0.21
C LEU A 35 -0.20 -10.60 -1.51
N TYR A 36 -1.54 -10.70 -1.52
CA TYR A 36 -2.36 -10.31 -2.65
C TYR A 36 -2.23 -8.82 -2.99
N THR A 37 -2.34 -7.95 -1.99
CA THR A 37 -2.22 -6.49 -2.14
C THR A 37 -0.85 -6.11 -2.67
N THR A 38 0.22 -6.72 -2.17
CA THR A 38 1.58 -6.47 -2.67
C THR A 38 1.72 -6.80 -4.15
N VAL A 39 1.27 -7.99 -4.58
CA VAL A 39 1.31 -8.37 -6.00
C VAL A 39 0.49 -7.40 -6.84
N ARG A 40 -0.71 -7.05 -6.39
CA ARG A 40 -1.59 -6.10 -7.08
C ARG A 40 -0.94 -4.74 -7.27
N GLU A 41 -0.45 -4.12 -6.19
CA GLU A 41 0.14 -2.78 -6.21
C GLU A 41 1.41 -2.72 -7.09
N LEU A 42 2.25 -3.74 -7.04
CA LEU A 42 3.46 -3.80 -7.87
C LEU A 42 3.10 -3.98 -9.35
N VAL A 43 2.17 -4.88 -9.68
CA VAL A 43 1.74 -5.12 -11.07
C VAL A 43 1.02 -3.91 -11.67
N GLU A 44 0.14 -3.25 -10.91
CA GLU A 44 -0.54 -2.04 -11.37
C GLU A 44 0.45 -0.91 -11.68
N ASN A 45 1.48 -0.73 -10.85
CA ASN A 45 2.53 0.25 -11.11
C ASN A 45 3.40 -0.12 -12.32
N SER A 46 3.69 -1.40 -12.53
CA SER A 46 4.41 -1.89 -13.71
C SER A 46 3.62 -1.66 -15.00
N LEU A 47 2.30 -1.86 -15.00
CA LEU A 47 1.43 -1.53 -16.14
C LEU A 47 1.43 -0.03 -16.43
N ASP A 48 1.19 0.80 -15.41
CA ASP A 48 1.20 2.26 -15.54
C ASP A 48 2.57 2.77 -16.09
N SER A 49 3.68 2.13 -15.68
CA SER A 49 5.05 2.46 -16.07
C SER A 49 5.36 2.15 -17.55
N ALA A 50 4.81 1.06 -18.09
CA ALA A 50 4.98 0.71 -19.51
C ALA A 50 4.03 1.51 -20.41
N GLU A 51 2.78 1.67 -19.99
CA GLU A 51 1.78 2.45 -20.72
C GLU A 51 2.17 3.93 -20.82
N SER A 52 2.83 4.51 -19.81
CA SER A 52 3.23 5.92 -19.83
C SER A 52 4.21 6.28 -20.93
N ILE A 53 4.98 5.31 -21.44
CA ILE A 53 5.95 5.48 -22.53
C ILE A 53 5.49 4.82 -23.84
N GLY A 54 4.23 4.36 -23.91
CA GLY A 54 3.68 3.74 -25.11
C GLY A 54 4.28 2.38 -25.47
N VAL A 55 4.89 1.68 -24.50
CA VAL A 55 5.49 0.36 -24.71
C VAL A 55 4.53 -0.73 -24.28
N LEU A 56 4.40 -1.79 -25.09
CA LEU A 56 3.58 -2.96 -24.74
C LEU A 56 4.14 -3.63 -23.46
N PRO A 57 3.37 -3.72 -22.37
CA PRO A 57 3.88 -4.25 -21.11
C PRO A 57 4.30 -5.73 -21.24
N THR A 58 5.45 -6.06 -20.65
CA THR A 58 5.88 -7.42 -20.29
C THR A 58 6.19 -7.39 -18.81
N ILE A 59 5.45 -8.17 -18.02
CA ILE A 59 5.56 -8.18 -16.56
C ILE A 59 5.83 -9.61 -16.09
N ASP A 60 6.97 -9.81 -15.43
CA ASP A 60 7.35 -11.06 -14.79
C ASP A 60 7.11 -10.98 -13.29
N ILE A 61 6.31 -11.90 -12.77
CA ILE A 61 5.89 -11.97 -11.38
C ILE A 61 6.38 -13.30 -10.81
N THR A 62 7.22 -13.26 -9.78
CA THR A 62 7.72 -14.45 -9.09
C THR A 62 7.40 -14.36 -7.60
N ILE A 63 6.77 -15.39 -7.04
CA ILE A 63 6.56 -15.55 -5.61
C ILE A 63 7.33 -16.78 -5.16
N GLU A 64 8.30 -16.59 -4.28
CA GLU A 64 9.11 -17.65 -3.68
C GLU A 64 8.74 -17.79 -2.20
N GLU A 65 8.32 -18.97 -1.78
CA GLU A 65 8.14 -19.30 -0.35
C GLU A 65 9.50 -19.57 0.28
N ILE A 66 9.86 -18.82 1.32
CA ILE A 66 11.15 -18.94 1.99
C ILE A 66 10.96 -19.84 3.22
N SER A 67 11.80 -20.87 3.34
CA SER A 67 11.83 -21.72 4.53
C SER A 67 12.25 -20.92 5.77
N GLN A 68 11.74 -21.31 6.93
CA GLN A 68 12.05 -20.65 8.21
C GLN A 68 13.56 -20.53 8.45
N ARG A 69 14.32 -21.60 8.19
CA ARG A 69 15.79 -21.62 8.30
C ARG A 69 16.47 -20.62 7.37
N ASN A 70 16.00 -20.50 6.13
CA ASN A 70 16.57 -19.54 5.18
C ASN A 70 16.21 -18.11 5.59
N PHE A 71 15.01 -17.90 6.14
CA PHE A 71 14.62 -16.61 6.68
C PHE A 71 15.47 -16.19 7.88
N GLU A 72 15.71 -17.08 8.85
CA GLU A 72 16.57 -16.85 10.02
C GLU A 72 18.00 -16.42 9.61
N LYS A 73 18.56 -17.07 8.59
CA LYS A 73 19.84 -16.67 8.00
C LYS A 73 19.79 -15.26 7.39
N LEU A 74 18.71 -14.90 6.69
CA LEU A 74 18.55 -13.58 6.07
C LEU A 74 18.49 -12.45 7.10
N ILE A 75 17.91 -12.70 8.27
CA ILE A 75 17.83 -11.72 9.37
C ILE A 75 19.08 -11.74 10.27
N GLY A 76 20.10 -12.54 9.94
CA GLY A 76 21.33 -12.64 10.73
C GLY A 76 21.16 -13.35 12.08
N GLN A 77 20.09 -14.13 12.25
CA GLN A 77 19.92 -15.01 13.41
C GLN A 77 20.67 -16.31 13.13
N GLU A 78 21.95 -16.36 13.49
CA GLU A 78 22.58 -17.65 13.76
C GLU A 78 21.95 -18.24 15.03
N HIS A 79 21.69 -19.54 15.03
CA HIS A 79 21.11 -20.25 16.16
C HIS A 79 22.09 -20.18 17.34
N HIS A 80 22.00 -19.13 18.15
CA HIS A 80 22.65 -19.09 19.44
C HIS A 80 21.82 -19.96 20.38
N GLU A 81 22.37 -21.10 20.81
CA GLU A 81 21.81 -21.81 21.96
C GLU A 81 21.74 -20.83 23.14
N ARG A 82 20.57 -20.76 23.77
CA ARG A 82 20.35 -19.92 24.95
C ARG A 82 21.24 -20.46 26.06
N ARG A 83 22.39 -19.81 26.30
CA ARG A 83 23.38 -20.30 27.26
C ARG A 83 22.86 -20.31 28.71
N ASP A 84 21.91 -19.43 29.03
CA ASP A 84 21.36 -19.30 30.38
C ASP A 84 19.82 -19.45 30.39
N GLU A 85 19.32 -20.68 30.20
CA GLU A 85 17.90 -20.99 30.46
C GLU A 85 17.48 -20.67 31.90
N ALA A 86 18.42 -20.79 32.86
CA ALA A 86 18.22 -20.53 34.28
C ALA A 86 18.00 -19.05 34.64
N LEU A 87 18.35 -18.09 33.77
CA LEU A 87 18.15 -16.66 34.03
C LEU A 87 16.70 -16.20 33.73
N TYR A 88 15.94 -17.01 32.99
CA TYR A 88 14.59 -16.67 32.50
C TYR A 88 13.51 -17.64 32.99
N SER A 89 13.85 -18.62 33.83
CA SER A 89 12.89 -19.55 34.45
C SER A 89 11.81 -18.84 35.26
N ASP A 90 12.17 -17.71 35.85
CA ASP A 90 11.44 -16.99 36.88
C ASP A 90 10.21 -16.29 36.27
N PHE A 91 10.37 -15.79 35.05
CA PHE A 91 9.32 -15.10 34.30
C PHE A 91 8.24 -16.07 33.81
N HIS A 92 8.64 -17.27 33.38
CA HIS A 92 7.70 -18.30 32.94
C HIS A 92 6.97 -18.98 34.11
N ALA A 93 7.63 -19.14 35.26
CA ALA A 93 7.02 -19.67 36.48
C ALA A 93 5.91 -18.75 37.02
N GLY A 94 6.14 -17.43 37.05
CA GLY A 94 5.15 -16.45 37.51
C GLY A 94 3.90 -16.38 36.62
N VAL A 95 4.08 -16.36 35.29
CA VAL A 95 2.96 -16.34 34.33
C VAL A 95 2.17 -17.67 34.34
N ALA A 96 2.84 -18.80 34.54
CA ALA A 96 2.19 -20.10 34.65
C ALA A 96 1.39 -20.24 35.96
N GLN A 97 1.89 -19.70 37.07
CA GLN A 97 1.18 -19.66 38.36
C GLN A 97 -0.04 -18.73 38.30
N GLN A 98 0.08 -17.53 37.72
CA GLN A 98 -1.07 -16.63 37.53
C GLN A 98 -2.17 -17.27 36.69
N LYS A 99 -1.81 -17.94 35.58
CA LYS A 99 -2.79 -18.68 34.76
C LYS A 99 -3.44 -19.84 35.51
N LYS A 100 -2.69 -20.57 36.33
CA LYS A 100 -3.26 -21.65 37.18
C LYS A 100 -4.25 -21.08 38.20
N GLN A 101 -3.89 -19.99 38.87
CA GLN A 101 -4.74 -19.32 39.86
C GLN A 101 -6.02 -18.76 39.22
N GLU A 102 -5.97 -18.17 38.03
CA GLU A 102 -7.16 -17.72 37.30
C GLU A 102 -8.08 -18.88 36.90
N ILE A 103 -7.51 -20.01 36.46
CA ILE A 103 -8.28 -21.19 36.07
C ILE A 103 -8.95 -21.83 37.30
N GLU A 104 -8.25 -21.92 38.43
CA GLU A 104 -8.80 -22.44 39.68
C GLU A 104 -9.87 -21.52 40.27
N ALA A 105 -9.66 -20.20 40.23
CA ALA A 105 -10.67 -19.23 40.65
C ALA A 105 -11.96 -19.33 39.80
N LYS A 106 -11.83 -19.48 38.48
CA LYS A 106 -12.96 -19.69 37.56
C LYS A 106 -13.69 -21.01 37.84
N LYS A 107 -12.95 -22.10 38.16
CA LYS A 107 -13.55 -23.41 38.52
C LYS A 107 -14.27 -23.37 39.88
N ALA A 108 -13.72 -22.66 40.85
CA ALA A 108 -14.32 -22.51 42.18
C ALA A 108 -15.62 -21.67 42.11
N ALA A 109 -15.65 -20.62 41.28
CA ALA A 109 -16.84 -19.83 41.02
C ALA A 109 -17.95 -20.67 40.35
N ALA A 110 -17.60 -21.52 39.37
CA ALA A 110 -18.56 -22.38 38.69
C ALA A 110 -19.17 -23.48 39.57
N LYS A 111 -18.44 -23.96 40.60
CA LYS A 111 -18.93 -24.97 41.56
C LYS A 111 -19.92 -24.44 42.60
N LYS A 112 -19.97 -23.12 42.83
CA LYS A 112 -20.90 -22.52 43.80
C LYS A 112 -22.29 -22.23 43.22
N SER A 113 -22.49 -22.43 41.92
CA SER A 113 -23.75 -22.18 41.22
C SER A 113 -24.34 -23.47 40.61
N LYS A 114 -24.94 -24.34 41.44
CA LYS A 114 -26.11 -25.20 41.14
C LYS A 114 -26.32 -26.32 42.18
N PRO A 115 -27.49 -26.40 42.85
CA PRO A 115 -28.00 -27.62 43.45
C PRO A 115 -29.25 -28.17 42.71
N GLY A 116 -29.35 -29.50 42.57
CA GLY A 116 -30.65 -30.21 42.50
C GLY A 116 -31.01 -31.03 41.24
N ALA A 117 -31.33 -32.32 41.47
CA ALA A 117 -32.16 -33.28 40.70
C ALA A 117 -31.53 -34.22 39.64
N LYS A 118 -32.05 -35.46 39.62
CA LYS A 118 -31.56 -36.74 39.03
C LYS A 118 -32.77 -37.42 38.28
N PRO A 119 -32.64 -38.60 37.63
CA PRO A 119 -32.40 -38.83 36.19
C PRO A 119 -33.56 -39.54 35.43
N GLU A 120 -33.55 -39.60 34.08
CA GLU A 120 -34.16 -40.67 33.27
C GLU A 120 -33.81 -40.59 31.76
N GLY A 121 -33.61 -41.77 31.14
CA GLY A 121 -33.83 -42.03 29.70
C GLY A 121 -32.66 -41.87 28.71
N GLU A 122 -32.13 -42.98 28.22
CA GLU A 122 -31.17 -43.06 27.10
C GLU A 122 -31.83 -42.76 25.76
N ASP A 123 -31.21 -41.90 24.93
CA ASP A 123 -31.16 -42.09 23.48
C ASP A 123 -29.95 -41.38 22.84
N ALA A 124 -29.29 -42.16 21.99
CA ALA A 124 -28.31 -41.91 20.94
C ALA A 124 -27.70 -40.50 20.68
N VAL A 125 -26.36 -40.51 20.62
CA VAL A 125 -25.48 -39.81 19.66
C VAL A 125 -25.42 -38.28 19.73
N GLY A 126 -24.31 -37.76 20.27
CA GLY A 126 -23.95 -36.34 20.16
C GLY A 126 -22.68 -35.97 20.92
N GLY A 127 -21.52 -36.50 20.51
CA GLY A 127 -20.22 -36.16 21.08
C GLY A 127 -19.75 -34.75 20.73
N GLY A 128 -20.34 -33.73 21.38
CA GLY A 128 -19.85 -32.36 21.39
C GLY A 128 -18.71 -32.19 22.39
N LYS A 129 -17.46 -32.18 21.93
CA LYS A 129 -16.31 -31.73 22.74
C LYS A 129 -16.41 -30.21 22.95
N ALA A 130 -16.79 -29.80 24.15
CA ALA A 130 -16.71 -28.43 24.63
C ALA A 130 -15.24 -27.99 24.82
N ASP A 131 -15.01 -26.72 24.48
CA ASP A 131 -13.72 -26.04 24.33
C ASP A 131 -12.75 -26.21 25.49
N LEU A 132 -11.63 -26.88 25.20
CA LEU A 132 -10.36 -26.61 25.88
C LEU A 132 -9.78 -25.28 25.36
N PRO A 133 -9.01 -24.53 26.18
CA PRO A 133 -8.36 -23.32 25.70
C PRO A 133 -7.38 -23.74 24.61
N ARG A 134 -7.74 -23.42 23.36
CA ARG A 134 -6.93 -23.63 22.18
C ARG A 134 -5.53 -23.08 22.47
N ARG A 135 -4.52 -23.97 22.54
CA ARG A 135 -3.16 -23.62 22.08
C ARG A 135 -3.40 -22.88 20.78
N THR A 136 -2.92 -21.65 20.65
CA THR A 136 -3.02 -20.86 19.43
C THR A 136 -2.72 -21.79 18.26
N SER A 137 -3.78 -22.11 17.53
CA SER A 137 -3.74 -23.12 16.50
C SER A 137 -2.72 -22.68 15.47
N SER A 138 -1.71 -23.50 15.24
CA SER A 138 -0.71 -23.42 14.18
C SER A 138 -1.31 -23.48 12.76
N ALA A 139 -2.63 -23.31 12.62
CA ALA A 139 -3.32 -22.99 11.37
C ALA A 139 -3.26 -21.49 11.02
N ALA A 140 -2.74 -20.63 11.91
CA ALA A 140 -2.57 -19.20 11.72
C ALA A 140 -1.14 -18.75 11.37
N SER A 141 -0.16 -19.66 11.21
CA SER A 141 1.21 -19.26 10.85
C SER A 141 1.30 -19.02 9.35
N GLY A 142 1.18 -17.76 8.94
CA GLY A 142 1.58 -17.34 7.60
C GLY A 142 3.05 -17.69 7.31
N GLY A 143 3.39 -17.96 6.05
CA GLY A 143 4.75 -18.17 5.59
C GLY A 143 5.48 -16.86 5.26
N ILE A 144 6.78 -16.93 5.03
CA ILE A 144 7.56 -15.82 4.49
C ILE A 144 7.66 -15.99 2.98
N TYR A 145 7.41 -14.93 2.23
CA TYR A 145 7.43 -14.96 0.78
C TYR A 145 8.28 -13.83 0.23
N ARG A 146 9.14 -14.14 -0.74
CA ARG A 146 9.82 -13.15 -1.57
C ARG A 146 9.00 -12.93 -2.84
N VAL A 147 8.50 -11.72 -2.99
CA VAL A 147 7.74 -11.29 -4.18
C VAL A 147 8.68 -10.46 -5.04
N THR A 148 8.84 -10.88 -6.29
CA THR A 148 9.59 -10.16 -7.32
C THR A 148 8.64 -9.78 -8.45
N VAL A 149 8.61 -8.49 -8.80
CA VAL A 149 7.90 -7.99 -9.98
C VAL A 149 8.88 -7.22 -10.84
N LYS A 150 9.05 -7.65 -12.09
CA LYS A 150 9.92 -7.05 -13.08
C LYS A 150 9.11 -6.62 -14.29
N ASP A 151 9.40 -5.44 -14.82
CA ASP A 151 8.75 -4.87 -16.00
C ASP A 151 9.73 -4.33 -17.04
N ASN A 152 9.17 -3.93 -18.18
CA ASN A 152 9.85 -3.27 -19.28
C ASN A 152 9.44 -1.79 -19.43
N GLY A 153 8.99 -1.14 -18.35
CA GLY A 153 8.44 0.21 -18.38
C GLY A 153 9.47 1.34 -18.43
N GLN A 154 9.05 2.54 -18.05
CA GLN A 154 9.90 3.75 -18.07
C GLN A 154 11.12 3.69 -17.14
N GLY A 155 11.04 2.87 -16.09
CA GLY A 155 12.01 2.83 -15.01
C GLY A 155 12.03 4.13 -14.18
N MET A 156 12.94 4.17 -13.22
CA MET A 156 13.09 5.25 -12.26
C MET A 156 14.46 5.90 -12.39
N LEU A 157 14.48 7.20 -12.15
CA LEU A 157 15.68 8.01 -12.19
C LEU A 157 16.54 7.70 -10.97
N HIS A 158 17.84 7.46 -11.13
CA HIS A 158 18.69 6.94 -10.06
C HIS A 158 18.57 7.74 -8.75
N GLY A 159 18.65 9.07 -8.82
CA GLY A 159 18.56 9.95 -7.65
C GLY A 159 17.17 10.04 -7.02
N ASP A 160 16.11 9.73 -7.77
CA ASP A 160 14.73 9.89 -7.30
C ASP A 160 14.21 8.63 -6.61
N ILE A 161 14.85 7.45 -6.82
CA ILE A 161 14.42 6.16 -6.27
C ILE A 161 14.18 6.21 -4.74
N PRO A 162 15.11 6.72 -3.91
CA PRO A 162 14.90 6.77 -2.47
C PRO A 162 13.65 7.57 -2.09
N GLU A 163 13.47 8.74 -2.69
CA GLU A 163 12.34 9.62 -2.39
C GLU A 163 11.00 9.08 -2.93
N MET A 164 11.01 8.46 -4.12
CA MET A 164 9.81 7.88 -4.74
C MET A 164 9.24 6.68 -3.96
N LEU A 165 10.10 5.88 -3.31
CA LEU A 165 9.70 4.63 -2.64
C LEU A 165 9.78 4.69 -1.12
N GLY A 166 10.72 5.44 -0.56
CA GLY A 166 11.00 5.50 0.88
C GLY A 166 10.40 6.68 1.64
N ARG A 167 9.71 7.63 0.96
CA ARG A 167 8.95 8.71 1.62
C ARG A 167 7.45 8.53 1.36
N VAL A 168 6.66 8.32 2.40
CA VAL A 168 5.20 8.15 2.30
C VAL A 168 4.54 9.47 1.94
N LEU A 169 3.51 9.40 1.08
CA LEU A 169 2.86 10.55 0.45
C LEU A 169 3.80 11.40 -0.40
N SER A 170 4.86 10.81 -0.96
CA SER A 170 5.57 11.34 -2.13
C SER A 170 5.07 10.65 -3.41
N GLY A 171 5.32 11.19 -4.60
CA GLY A 171 4.97 10.50 -5.84
C GLY A 171 4.99 11.36 -7.08
N THR A 172 4.76 10.73 -8.21
CA THR A 172 4.67 11.39 -9.53
C THR A 172 3.24 11.45 -10.05
N LYS A 173 2.28 10.85 -9.34
CA LYS A 173 0.86 10.76 -9.75
C LYS A 173 0.00 11.92 -9.23
N TYR A 174 0.58 13.09 -8.99
CA TYR A 174 -0.18 14.29 -8.62
C TYR A 174 -0.74 14.95 -9.87
N GLY A 175 -2.04 15.21 -9.89
CA GLY A 175 -2.74 15.82 -11.02
C GLY A 175 -4.06 15.12 -11.34
N VAL A 176 -4.82 15.69 -12.26
CA VAL A 176 -6.06 15.07 -12.76
C VAL A 176 -5.71 14.22 -13.97
N LYS A 177 -5.35 12.96 -13.71
CA LYS A 177 -5.07 11.98 -14.74
C LYS A 177 -5.57 10.61 -14.31
N GLN A 178 -6.15 9.89 -15.26
CA GLN A 178 -6.53 8.51 -15.01
C GLN A 178 -5.27 7.67 -14.80
N THR A 179 -5.16 7.07 -13.62
CA THR A 179 -4.10 6.14 -13.24
C THR A 179 -4.72 5.01 -12.42
N ARG A 180 -4.09 3.83 -12.38
CA ARG A 180 -4.60 2.71 -11.57
C ARG A 180 -4.53 3.01 -10.07
N GLY A 181 -3.43 3.65 -9.64
CA GLY A 181 -3.20 4.04 -8.24
C GLY A 181 -3.41 5.54 -8.00
N LYS A 182 -4.32 5.90 -7.07
CA LYS A 182 -4.72 7.30 -6.80
C LYS A 182 -3.81 8.06 -5.82
N PHE A 183 -3.27 7.39 -4.81
CA PHE A 183 -2.60 8.05 -3.68
C PHE A 183 -1.06 7.99 -3.73
N GLY A 184 -0.49 7.34 -4.75
CA GLY A 184 0.96 7.08 -4.81
C GLY A 184 1.48 6.22 -3.64
N LEU A 185 0.57 5.56 -2.89
CA LEU A 185 0.85 4.93 -1.61
C LEU A 185 1.22 3.44 -1.76
N GLY A 186 0.73 2.76 -2.78
CA GLY A 186 0.79 1.30 -2.96
C GLY A 186 2.15 0.65 -2.68
N ALA A 187 3.14 0.94 -3.53
CA ALA A 187 4.50 0.38 -3.38
C ALA A 187 5.18 0.75 -2.06
N LYS A 188 4.84 1.92 -1.50
CA LYS A 188 5.37 2.39 -0.22
C LYS A 188 4.76 1.60 0.94
N MET A 189 3.47 1.27 0.86
CA MET A 189 2.82 0.39 1.83
C MET A 189 3.42 -1.01 1.82
N THR A 190 3.76 -1.53 0.65
CA THR A 190 4.52 -2.77 0.52
C THR A 190 5.85 -2.69 1.26
N LEU A 191 6.57 -1.56 1.18
CA LEU A 191 7.85 -1.35 1.87
C LEU A 191 7.66 -1.25 3.40
N ILE A 192 6.67 -0.48 3.87
CA ILE A 192 6.32 -0.42 5.31
C ILE A 192 5.95 -1.81 5.83
N TRP A 193 5.14 -2.57 5.08
CA TRP A 193 4.73 -3.91 5.49
C TRP A 193 5.90 -4.89 5.51
N ALA A 194 6.81 -4.83 4.53
CA ALA A 194 8.02 -5.64 4.52
C ALA A 194 8.87 -5.41 5.76
N LYS A 195 9.11 -4.13 6.10
CA LYS A 195 9.81 -3.74 7.32
C LYS A 195 9.10 -4.22 8.59
N MET A 196 7.79 -4.01 8.69
CA MET A 196 7.01 -4.38 9.88
C MET A 196 6.84 -5.90 10.05
N SER A 197 6.84 -6.67 8.97
CA SER A 197 6.61 -8.12 9.02
C SER A 197 7.89 -8.94 9.04
N THR A 198 8.95 -8.49 8.36
CA THR A 198 10.20 -9.25 8.22
C THR A 198 11.44 -8.46 8.65
N GLY A 199 11.36 -7.14 8.75
CA GLY A 199 12.51 -6.28 9.04
C GLY A 199 13.51 -6.16 7.91
N LEU A 200 13.30 -6.84 6.78
CA LEU A 200 14.24 -6.84 5.65
C LEU A 200 14.01 -5.64 4.72
N PRO A 201 15.09 -5.04 4.18
CA PRO A 201 14.99 -3.97 3.21
C PRO A 201 14.47 -4.48 1.85
N ILE A 202 13.95 -3.58 1.02
CA ILE A 202 13.55 -3.87 -0.36
C ILE A 202 14.77 -3.76 -1.29
N THR A 203 14.87 -4.65 -2.28
CA THR A 203 15.84 -4.50 -3.37
C THR A 203 15.13 -3.94 -4.61
N ILE A 204 15.73 -2.92 -5.22
CA ILE A 204 15.19 -2.21 -6.36
C ILE A 204 16.26 -2.19 -7.45
N LYS A 205 15.93 -2.70 -8.63
CA LYS A 205 16.71 -2.47 -9.84
C LYS A 205 15.91 -1.65 -10.82
N SER A 206 16.51 -0.65 -11.45
CA SER A 206 15.80 0.13 -12.46
C SER A 206 16.71 0.78 -13.49
N ALA A 207 16.26 0.87 -14.73
CA ALA A 207 16.96 1.53 -15.80
C ALA A 207 15.96 2.27 -16.69
N ARG A 208 16.33 3.47 -17.16
CA ARG A 208 15.52 4.24 -18.11
C ARG A 208 15.96 3.97 -19.54
N VAL A 209 15.12 4.32 -20.51
CA VAL A 209 15.45 4.16 -21.94
C VAL A 209 16.78 4.86 -22.25
N LYS A 210 17.69 4.17 -22.94
CA LYS A 210 19.07 4.62 -23.28
C LYS A 210 20.01 4.80 -22.08
N GLN A 211 19.66 4.37 -20.88
CA GLN A 211 20.56 4.42 -19.73
C GLN A 211 21.63 3.31 -19.81
N SER A 212 22.91 3.68 -19.70
CA SER A 212 24.05 2.76 -19.81
C SER A 212 24.32 1.92 -18.55
N PHE A 213 23.60 2.20 -17.46
CA PHE A 213 23.74 1.51 -16.18
C PHE A 213 22.37 1.13 -15.61
N ILE A 214 22.33 0.14 -14.72
CA ILE A 214 21.17 -0.21 -13.92
C ILE A 214 21.36 0.43 -12.55
N SER A 215 20.37 1.18 -12.07
CA SER A 215 20.33 1.64 -10.68
C SER A 215 20.03 0.44 -9.79
N ASP A 216 20.94 0.06 -8.90
CA ASP A 216 20.77 -1.05 -7.96
C ASP A 216 20.75 -0.52 -6.53
N TYR A 217 19.58 -0.60 -5.89
CA TYR A 217 19.32 -0.05 -4.56
C TYR A 217 18.88 -1.14 -3.58
N VAL A 218 19.36 -1.03 -2.35
CA VAL A 218 18.76 -1.68 -1.18
C VAL A 218 18.25 -0.56 -0.28
N LEU A 219 16.94 -0.48 -0.14
CA LEU A 219 16.24 0.63 0.49
C LEU A 219 15.42 0.13 1.68
N ASP A 220 15.42 0.92 2.74
CA ASP A 220 14.57 0.76 3.91
C ASP A 220 13.88 2.12 4.19
N ILE A 221 12.89 2.15 5.09
CA ILE A 221 12.19 3.37 5.51
C ILE A 221 12.37 3.62 7.00
N ASP A 222 12.71 4.84 7.38
CA ASP A 222 12.51 5.30 8.74
C ASP A 222 11.03 5.66 8.93
N ILE A 223 10.29 4.80 9.63
CA ILE A 223 8.85 4.97 9.86
C ILE A 223 8.58 6.19 10.75
N GLU A 224 9.45 6.49 11.71
CA GLU A 224 9.24 7.60 12.64
C GLU A 224 9.44 8.94 11.94
N ARG A 225 10.49 9.05 11.10
CA ARG A 225 10.81 10.28 10.38
C ARG A 225 10.14 10.42 9.03
N ASN A 226 9.56 9.34 8.49
CA ASN A 226 9.06 9.27 7.12
C ASN A 226 10.15 9.61 6.10
N GLU A 227 11.33 9.02 6.26
CA GLU A 227 12.51 9.28 5.43
C GLU A 227 13.09 7.98 4.85
N PRO A 228 13.63 8.02 3.62
CA PRO A 228 14.31 6.87 3.04
C PRO A 228 15.64 6.59 3.74
N LYS A 229 15.90 5.31 4.03
CA LYS A 229 17.19 4.82 4.52
C LYS A 229 17.85 3.97 3.46
N VAL A 230 18.89 4.50 2.82
CA VAL A 230 19.62 3.81 1.75
C VAL A 230 20.72 2.93 2.36
N HIS A 231 20.66 1.62 2.12
CA HIS A 231 21.70 0.67 2.53
C HIS A 231 22.71 0.41 1.40
N LYS A 232 22.25 0.44 0.15
CA LYS A 232 23.06 0.23 -1.05
C LYS A 232 22.57 1.14 -2.17
N ALA A 233 23.49 1.74 -2.91
CA ALA A 233 23.22 2.51 -4.13
C ALA A 233 24.37 2.33 -5.13
N GLU A 234 24.17 1.48 -6.13
CA GLU A 234 25.18 1.17 -7.16
C GLU A 234 24.65 1.45 -8.57
N LYS A 235 25.58 1.55 -9.52
CA LYS A 235 25.32 1.77 -10.95
C LYS A 235 26.04 0.73 -11.82
N PRO A 236 25.76 -0.58 -11.67
CA PRO A 236 26.35 -1.60 -12.54
C PRO A 236 26.04 -1.34 -14.04
N PRO A 237 26.93 -1.75 -14.97
CA PRO A 237 26.70 -1.60 -16.40
C PRO A 237 25.40 -2.28 -16.88
N ASN A 238 24.78 -1.73 -17.92
CA ASN A 238 23.55 -2.25 -18.55
C ASN A 238 23.83 -2.78 -19.98
N PRO A 239 24.54 -3.91 -20.14
CA PRO A 239 24.94 -4.40 -21.47
C PRO A 239 23.75 -4.85 -22.32
N THR A 240 22.68 -5.35 -21.69
CA THR A 240 21.45 -5.79 -22.35
C THR A 240 20.54 -4.64 -22.77
N LYS A 241 20.89 -3.39 -22.40
CA LYS A 241 20.08 -2.18 -22.62
C LYS A 241 18.65 -2.33 -22.11
N TRP A 242 18.47 -3.06 -21.02
CA TRP A 242 17.17 -3.20 -20.37
C TRP A 242 16.68 -1.84 -19.85
N ASN A 243 15.37 -1.61 -19.93
CA ASN A 243 14.68 -0.51 -19.28
C ASN A 243 13.46 -1.06 -18.53
N GLY A 244 13.12 -0.45 -17.41
CA GLY A 244 12.03 -0.89 -16.54
C GLY A 244 12.41 -0.83 -15.06
N ALA A 245 11.61 -1.50 -14.24
CA ALA A 245 11.87 -1.67 -12.82
C ALA A 245 11.75 -3.15 -12.43
N GLU A 246 12.55 -3.55 -11.45
CA GLU A 246 12.44 -4.83 -10.75
C GLU A 246 12.43 -4.53 -9.24
N LEU A 247 11.33 -4.91 -8.58
CA LEU A 247 11.13 -4.73 -7.15
C LEU A 247 11.06 -6.10 -6.48
N ILE A 248 11.93 -6.30 -5.50
CA ILE A 248 12.06 -7.56 -4.75
C ILE A 248 11.82 -7.26 -3.28
N VAL A 249 10.72 -7.80 -2.76
CA VAL A 249 10.28 -7.56 -1.38
C VAL A 249 10.05 -8.88 -0.65
N THR A 250 10.47 -8.95 0.61
CA THR A 250 10.20 -10.11 1.47
C THR A 250 9.13 -9.74 2.49
N ILE A 251 8.03 -10.48 2.53
CA ILE A 251 6.88 -10.19 3.39
C ILE A 251 6.34 -11.46 4.03
N GLN A 252 5.69 -11.31 5.18
CA GLN A 252 4.84 -12.38 5.72
C GLN A 252 3.53 -12.45 4.93
N GLY A 253 3.11 -13.66 4.57
CA GLY A 253 1.96 -13.92 3.72
C GLY A 253 1.23 -15.23 4.02
N ASN A 254 0.18 -15.55 3.24
CA ASN A 254 -0.46 -16.86 3.28
C ASN A 254 -0.89 -17.29 1.87
N TRP A 255 -0.01 -18.03 1.18
CA TRP A 255 -0.27 -18.52 -0.17
C TRP A 255 -1.43 -19.52 -0.23
N ARG A 256 -1.58 -20.39 0.77
CA ARG A 256 -2.65 -21.41 0.78
C ARG A 256 -4.04 -20.79 0.69
N GLN A 257 -4.26 -19.67 1.39
CA GLN A 257 -5.56 -18.99 1.41
C GLN A 257 -5.74 -18.01 0.24
N TYR A 258 -4.70 -17.30 -0.20
CA TYR A 258 -4.82 -16.21 -1.18
C TYR A 258 -4.23 -16.52 -2.57
N GLY A 259 -3.57 -17.65 -2.76
CA GLY A 259 -2.99 -18.04 -4.05
C GLY A 259 -4.04 -18.18 -5.16
N SER A 260 -5.25 -18.68 -4.85
CA SER A 260 -6.37 -18.67 -5.80
C SER A 260 -6.81 -17.26 -6.18
N ARG A 261 -6.85 -16.31 -5.22
CA ARG A 261 -7.23 -14.91 -5.46
C ARG A 261 -6.21 -14.19 -6.32
N ILE A 262 -4.91 -14.41 -6.09
CA ILE A 262 -3.83 -13.87 -6.93
C ILE A 262 -3.97 -14.36 -8.36
N ARG A 263 -4.16 -15.66 -8.56
CA ARG A 263 -4.36 -16.24 -9.91
C ARG A 263 -5.62 -15.72 -10.60
N ASN A 264 -6.71 -15.54 -9.86
CA ASN A 264 -7.94 -14.98 -10.40
C ASN A 264 -7.77 -13.51 -10.81
N TYR A 265 -7.08 -12.72 -9.99
CA TYR A 265 -6.73 -11.33 -10.32
C TYR A 265 -5.90 -11.26 -11.59
N LEU A 266 -4.83 -12.04 -11.72
CA LEU A 266 -4.01 -12.04 -12.94
C LEU A 266 -4.80 -12.48 -14.17
N ARG A 267 -5.72 -13.44 -14.03
CA ARG A 267 -6.61 -13.84 -15.12
C ARG A 267 -7.56 -12.72 -15.54
N GLN A 268 -8.19 -12.05 -14.57
CA GLN A 268 -9.07 -10.90 -14.85
C GLN A 268 -8.28 -9.76 -15.50
N LEU A 269 -7.06 -9.50 -15.01
CA LEU A 269 -6.18 -8.49 -15.56
C LEU A 269 -5.80 -8.79 -17.02
N ALA A 270 -5.44 -10.05 -17.32
CA ALA A 270 -5.14 -10.49 -18.68
C ALA A 270 -6.32 -10.35 -19.66
N VAL A 271 -7.57 -10.43 -19.17
CA VAL A 271 -8.77 -10.21 -19.98
C VAL A 271 -8.93 -8.73 -20.34
N ILE A 272 -8.74 -7.82 -19.38
CA ILE A 272 -8.93 -6.37 -19.60
C ILE A 272 -7.70 -5.66 -20.19
N THR A 273 -6.52 -6.28 -20.13
CA THR A 273 -5.27 -5.77 -20.73
C THR A 273 -4.72 -6.75 -21.76
N PRO A 274 -5.44 -7.01 -22.87
CA PRO A 274 -5.04 -8.00 -23.87
C PRO A 274 -3.73 -7.66 -24.59
N TYR A 275 -3.24 -6.43 -24.47
CA TYR A 275 -1.96 -5.95 -25.01
C TYR A 275 -0.75 -6.22 -24.09
N ALA A 276 -0.98 -6.63 -22.85
CA ALA A 276 0.07 -6.94 -21.89
C ALA A 276 0.44 -8.43 -21.94
N GLU A 277 1.73 -8.73 -21.72
CA GLU A 277 2.21 -10.08 -21.44
C GLU A 277 2.47 -10.22 -19.94
N LEU A 278 1.86 -11.22 -19.30
CA LEU A 278 2.04 -11.51 -17.88
C LEU A 278 2.60 -12.91 -17.69
N SER A 279 3.78 -13.02 -17.09
CA SER A 279 4.38 -14.29 -16.67
C SER A 279 4.32 -14.40 -15.16
N PHE A 280 3.76 -15.47 -14.63
CA PHE A 280 3.64 -15.72 -13.21
C PHE A 280 4.30 -17.05 -12.83
N ARG A 281 5.12 -17.03 -11.78
CA ARG A 281 5.75 -18.22 -11.20
C ARG A 281 5.59 -18.24 -9.69
N TYR A 282 5.18 -19.37 -9.16
CA TYR A 282 5.28 -19.70 -7.74
C TYR A 282 6.32 -20.78 -7.53
N LEU A 283 7.23 -20.53 -6.59
CA LEU A 283 8.28 -21.45 -6.16
C LEU A 283 8.00 -21.79 -4.69
N GLY A 284 7.83 -23.07 -4.39
CA GLY A 284 7.77 -23.53 -3.00
C GLY A 284 9.14 -23.50 -2.32
N PRO A 285 9.23 -23.92 -1.05
CA PRO A 285 10.40 -23.72 -0.20
C PRO A 285 11.63 -24.59 -0.51
N GLU A 286 11.51 -25.57 -1.42
CA GLU A 286 12.61 -26.46 -1.83
C GLU A 286 12.67 -26.59 -3.35
N GLU A 287 13.85 -26.83 -3.95
CA GLU A 287 14.01 -26.94 -5.42
C GLU A 287 13.17 -28.07 -6.05
N ALA A 288 12.84 -29.10 -5.28
CA ALA A 288 11.94 -30.20 -5.68
C ALA A 288 10.45 -29.95 -5.39
N SER A 289 10.10 -28.80 -4.82
CA SER A 289 8.75 -28.50 -4.36
C SER A 289 7.82 -28.02 -5.49
N LYS A 290 6.54 -27.79 -5.14
CA LYS A 290 5.49 -27.39 -6.08
C LYS A 290 5.87 -26.12 -6.84
N LYS A 291 6.21 -26.28 -8.12
CA LYS A 291 6.33 -25.21 -9.09
C LYS A 291 4.98 -24.98 -9.76
N LEU A 292 4.51 -23.74 -9.79
CA LEU A 292 3.35 -23.36 -10.61
C LEU A 292 3.77 -22.23 -11.54
N GLU A 293 3.54 -22.41 -12.83
CA GLU A 293 3.79 -21.38 -13.84
C GLU A 293 2.50 -21.08 -14.59
N MET A 294 2.29 -19.80 -14.89
CA MET A 294 1.18 -19.33 -15.72
C MET A 294 1.72 -18.25 -16.64
N ARG A 295 1.39 -18.32 -17.92
CA ARG A 295 1.73 -17.29 -18.89
C ARG A 295 0.47 -16.82 -19.59
N PHE A 296 0.27 -15.51 -19.60
CA PHE A 296 -0.78 -14.84 -20.36
C PHE A 296 -0.11 -14.07 -21.49
N CYS A 297 -0.11 -14.68 -22.68
CA CYS A 297 0.45 -14.04 -23.87
C CYS A 297 -0.45 -12.90 -24.34
N ARG A 298 0.15 -11.90 -24.99
CA ARG A 298 -0.59 -10.84 -25.67
C ARG A 298 -1.60 -11.42 -26.67
N ARG A 299 -2.76 -10.80 -26.74
CA ARG A 299 -3.83 -11.06 -27.72
C ARG A 299 -3.93 -9.97 -28.78
N THR A 300 -3.35 -8.80 -28.52
CA THR A 300 -3.28 -7.70 -29.49
C THR A 300 -1.96 -6.93 -29.31
N SER A 301 -1.50 -6.29 -30.39
CA SER A 301 -0.41 -5.32 -30.37
C SER A 301 -0.93 -3.88 -30.30
N TRP A 302 -2.25 -3.69 -30.29
CA TRP A 302 -2.87 -2.38 -30.16
C TRP A 302 -3.08 -2.05 -28.68
N MET A 303 -2.48 -0.95 -28.24
CA MET A 303 -2.63 -0.42 -26.89
C MET A 303 -3.41 0.90 -26.94
N PRO A 304 -4.34 1.15 -26.00
CA PRO A 304 -5.00 2.45 -25.90
C PRO A 304 -4.00 3.60 -25.77
N PRO A 305 -4.34 4.81 -26.24
CA PRO A 305 -3.50 5.98 -26.04
C PRO A 305 -3.31 6.25 -24.54
N PRO A 306 -2.11 6.70 -24.11
CA PRO A 306 -1.87 6.99 -22.70
C PRO A 306 -2.77 8.13 -22.24
N PRO A 307 -3.28 8.07 -20.99
CA PRO A 307 -4.12 9.13 -20.46
C PRO A 307 -3.34 10.45 -20.37
N ALA A 308 -3.97 11.54 -20.81
CA ALA A 308 -3.40 12.88 -20.71
C ALA A 308 -3.75 13.52 -19.36
N ASP A 309 -2.86 14.39 -18.88
CA ASP A 309 -3.20 15.27 -17.75
C ASP A 309 -4.27 16.26 -18.20
N THR A 310 -5.31 16.42 -17.39
CA THR A 310 -6.39 17.38 -17.62
C THR A 310 -6.50 18.37 -16.47
N LYS A 311 -7.29 19.43 -16.68
CA LYS A 311 -7.62 20.40 -15.64
C LYS A 311 -8.83 19.91 -14.85
N HIS A 312 -9.16 20.60 -13.77
CA HIS A 312 -10.36 20.31 -13.03
C HIS A 312 -11.60 20.81 -13.77
N HIS A 313 -12.67 20.03 -13.72
CA HIS A 313 -14.00 20.51 -14.10
C HIS A 313 -14.56 21.41 -12.98
N PRO A 314 -15.26 22.52 -13.28
CA PRO A 314 -15.78 23.43 -12.24
C PRO A 314 -16.60 22.71 -11.15
N SER A 315 -17.46 21.77 -11.52
CA SER A 315 -18.28 20.99 -10.57
C SER A 315 -17.50 19.99 -9.69
N SER A 316 -16.22 19.77 -9.98
CA SER A 316 -15.36 18.87 -9.18
C SER A 316 -14.58 19.60 -8.09
N VAL A 317 -14.71 20.93 -8.02
CA VAL A 317 -13.85 21.78 -7.21
C VAL A 317 -14.52 22.14 -5.89
N ASN A 318 -13.78 22.04 -4.80
CA ASN A 318 -14.17 22.54 -3.48
C ASN A 318 -13.32 23.76 -3.11
N ILE A 319 -13.61 24.41 -1.98
CA ILE A 319 -12.95 25.67 -1.59
C ILE A 319 -11.44 25.51 -1.44
N GLU A 320 -10.98 24.37 -0.92
CA GLU A 320 -9.57 24.12 -0.67
C GLU A 320 -8.82 23.89 -1.98
N LEU A 321 -9.40 23.09 -2.87
CA LEU A 321 -8.86 22.87 -4.20
C LEU A 321 -8.87 24.16 -5.04
N LEU A 322 -9.92 24.98 -4.92
CA LEU A 322 -9.98 26.29 -5.58
C LEU A 322 -8.84 27.21 -5.11
N LYS A 323 -8.56 27.23 -3.80
CA LYS A 323 -7.41 27.95 -3.22
C LYS A 323 -6.09 27.43 -3.77
N GLN A 324 -5.92 26.11 -3.85
CA GLN A 324 -4.71 25.50 -4.41
C GLN A 324 -4.52 25.86 -5.89
N ILE A 325 -5.57 25.74 -6.71
CA ILE A 325 -5.54 26.10 -8.13
C ILE A 325 -5.23 27.59 -8.29
N ARG A 326 -5.83 28.45 -7.47
CA ARG A 326 -5.54 29.90 -7.44
C ARG A 326 -4.07 30.20 -7.14
N MET A 327 -3.47 29.52 -6.16
CA MET A 327 -2.06 29.72 -5.79
C MET A 327 -1.09 29.28 -6.89
N GLN A 328 -1.49 28.31 -7.72
CA GLN A 328 -0.66 27.77 -8.81
C GLN A 328 -0.93 28.46 -10.16
N SER A 329 -2.06 29.17 -10.30
CA SER A 329 -2.47 29.80 -11.54
C SER A 329 -1.52 30.93 -11.94
N LYS A 330 -1.27 31.02 -13.25
CA LYS A 330 -0.57 32.13 -13.88
C LYS A 330 -1.50 33.29 -14.24
N CYS A 331 -2.81 33.06 -14.18
CA CYS A 331 -3.82 34.07 -14.48
C CYS A 331 -4.01 34.97 -13.26
N THR A 332 -4.09 36.27 -13.49
CA THR A 332 -4.39 37.26 -12.44
C THR A 332 -5.83 37.71 -12.46
N VAL A 333 -6.49 37.63 -13.63
CA VAL A 333 -7.86 38.11 -13.88
C VAL A 333 -8.85 36.95 -13.85
N LEU A 334 -9.98 37.14 -13.15
CA LEU A 334 -11.00 36.12 -12.91
C LEU A 334 -11.54 35.47 -14.19
N LYS A 335 -11.88 36.27 -15.21
CA LYS A 335 -12.34 35.76 -16.51
C LYS A 335 -11.33 34.80 -17.15
N HIS A 336 -10.05 35.14 -17.12
CA HIS A 336 -9.00 34.31 -17.72
C HIS A 336 -8.71 33.07 -16.89
N PHE A 337 -8.80 33.16 -15.57
CA PHE A 337 -8.66 32.03 -14.67
C PHE A 337 -9.74 30.97 -14.90
N LEU A 338 -11.00 31.37 -14.98
CA LEU A 338 -12.09 30.43 -15.28
C LEU A 338 -11.89 29.72 -16.62
N GLN A 339 -11.38 30.42 -17.64
CA GLN A 339 -11.13 29.84 -18.96
C GLN A 339 -9.89 28.96 -19.03
N LYS A 340 -8.80 29.35 -18.37
CA LYS A 340 -7.48 28.73 -18.54
C LYS A 340 -7.17 27.68 -17.50
N ASP A 341 -7.78 27.72 -16.31
CA ASP A 341 -7.46 26.79 -15.22
C ASP A 341 -8.52 25.69 -15.02
N PHE A 342 -9.65 25.77 -15.73
CA PHE A 342 -10.71 24.75 -15.70
C PHE A 342 -10.97 24.15 -17.09
N THR A 343 -11.52 22.94 -17.12
CA THR A 343 -12.03 22.33 -18.35
C THR A 343 -13.43 22.84 -18.68
N SER A 344 -13.80 22.82 -19.96
CA SER A 344 -15.16 23.09 -20.42
C SER A 344 -15.68 24.51 -20.19
N VAL A 345 -14.80 25.47 -19.88
CA VAL A 345 -15.17 26.88 -19.69
C VAL A 345 -14.70 27.73 -20.87
N GLY A 346 -15.59 27.91 -21.84
CA GLY A 346 -15.35 28.81 -22.97
C GLY A 346 -15.48 30.30 -22.60
N PRO A 347 -15.08 31.23 -23.49
CA PRO A 347 -15.11 32.66 -23.18
C PRO A 347 -16.48 33.23 -22.83
N GLN A 348 -17.51 32.80 -23.56
CA GLN A 348 -18.90 33.19 -23.29
C GLN A 348 -19.41 32.58 -21.98
N TYR A 349 -19.06 31.33 -21.71
CA TYR A 349 -19.47 30.64 -20.49
C TYR A 349 -18.84 31.25 -19.24
N ALA A 350 -17.56 31.66 -19.31
CA ALA A 350 -16.91 32.38 -18.22
C ALA A 350 -17.63 33.69 -17.87
N LEU A 351 -18.03 34.48 -18.88
CA LEU A 351 -18.78 35.72 -18.65
C LEU A 351 -20.15 35.45 -18.04
N ARG A 352 -20.84 34.41 -18.53
CA ARG A 352 -22.12 33.97 -18.00
C ARG A 352 -22.00 33.54 -16.53
N LEU A 353 -21.02 32.70 -16.20
CA LEU A 353 -20.75 32.27 -14.82
C LEU A 353 -20.50 33.47 -13.90
N ILE A 354 -19.68 34.44 -14.35
CA ILE A 354 -19.43 35.66 -13.58
C ILE A 354 -20.69 36.48 -13.38
N SER A 355 -21.55 36.57 -14.40
CA SER A 355 -22.85 37.23 -14.28
C SER A 355 -23.80 36.53 -13.31
N GLU A 356 -23.86 35.19 -13.35
CA GLU A 356 -24.72 34.39 -12.46
C GLU A 356 -24.26 34.50 -11.01
N MET A 357 -22.95 34.36 -10.76
CA MET A 357 -22.33 34.64 -9.45
C MET A 357 -22.55 36.10 -8.99
N GLY A 358 -22.67 37.02 -9.95
CA GLY A 358 -22.74 38.47 -9.78
C GLY A 358 -24.14 39.05 -9.63
N SER A 359 -25.20 38.23 -9.52
CA SER A 359 -26.60 38.68 -9.34
C SER A 359 -26.88 39.45 -8.03
N GLY A 360 -25.81 39.86 -7.31
CA GLY A 360 -25.82 40.66 -6.09
C GLY A 360 -24.52 41.49 -5.86
N GLN A 361 -23.94 42.09 -6.91
CA GLN A 361 -22.88 43.14 -6.87
C GLN A 361 -21.41 42.76 -6.52
N GLU A 362 -21.00 41.49 -6.45
CA GLU A 362 -19.65 41.16 -5.92
C GLU A 362 -18.60 40.63 -6.90
N PHE A 363 -18.93 40.36 -8.17
CA PHE A 363 -17.96 39.82 -9.15
C PHE A 363 -17.94 40.61 -10.45
N THR A 364 -16.74 40.99 -10.90
CA THR A 364 -16.53 41.61 -12.22
C THR A 364 -15.56 40.77 -13.06
N PRO A 365 -15.69 40.75 -14.40
CA PRO A 365 -14.81 39.96 -15.26
C PRO A 365 -13.32 40.26 -15.09
N ASP A 366 -13.01 41.54 -14.82
CA ASP A 366 -11.65 42.07 -14.71
C ASP A 366 -11.13 42.07 -13.26
N MET A 367 -11.90 41.53 -12.32
CA MET A 367 -11.49 41.38 -10.92
C MET A 367 -10.23 40.53 -10.82
N LYS A 368 -9.31 40.95 -9.94
CA LYS A 368 -8.13 40.15 -9.64
C LYS A 368 -8.51 38.99 -8.74
N ILE A 369 -8.03 37.80 -9.07
CA ILE A 369 -8.30 36.58 -8.29
C ILE A 369 -7.70 36.69 -6.88
N ALA A 370 -6.61 37.46 -6.73
CA ALA A 370 -5.98 37.74 -5.44
C ALA A 370 -6.91 38.45 -4.44
N ASP A 371 -7.88 39.22 -4.95
CA ASP A 371 -8.75 40.06 -4.13
C ASP A 371 -10.05 39.32 -3.72
N ILE A 372 -10.25 38.10 -4.24
CA ILE A 372 -11.42 37.27 -3.92
C ILE A 372 -11.28 36.74 -2.48
N SER A 373 -12.25 37.09 -1.64
CA SER A 373 -12.35 36.58 -0.26
C SER A 373 -12.81 35.12 -0.22
N ASP A 374 -12.56 34.43 0.89
CA ASP A 374 -13.04 33.06 1.11
C ASP A 374 -14.58 32.96 1.05
N LYS A 375 -15.29 34.01 1.48
CA LYS A 375 -16.75 34.10 1.40
C LYS A 375 -17.21 34.15 -0.06
N GLN A 376 -16.56 34.99 -0.87
CA GLN A 376 -16.81 35.07 -2.31
C GLN A 376 -16.49 33.74 -3.02
N ALA A 377 -15.36 33.12 -2.69
CA ALA A 377 -15.02 31.80 -3.22
C ALA A 377 -16.08 30.72 -2.87
N SER A 378 -16.64 30.77 -1.66
CA SER A 378 -17.73 29.87 -1.23
C SER A 378 -18.99 30.08 -2.05
N MET A 379 -19.38 31.34 -2.26
CA MET A 379 -20.55 31.70 -3.07
C MET A 379 -20.38 31.22 -4.52
N ALA A 380 -19.21 31.42 -5.11
CA ALA A 380 -18.89 30.95 -6.46
C ALA A 380 -19.05 29.43 -6.62
N LEU A 381 -18.66 28.65 -5.60
CA LEU A 381 -18.82 27.19 -5.62
C LEU A 381 -20.27 26.73 -5.40
N GLY A 382 -21.06 27.48 -4.64
CA GLY A 382 -22.49 27.20 -4.47
C GLY A 382 -23.24 27.21 -5.79
N PHE A 383 -22.83 28.08 -6.73
CA PHE A 383 -23.39 28.13 -8.08
C PHE A 383 -22.84 27.05 -9.02
N ALA A 384 -21.55 26.70 -8.92
CA ALA A 384 -20.93 25.72 -9.81
C ALA A 384 -21.33 24.25 -9.54
N ASN A 385 -21.94 23.98 -8.39
CA ASN A 385 -22.40 22.65 -7.95
C ASN A 385 -23.92 22.44 -8.09
N LEU A 386 -24.64 23.44 -8.61
CA LEU A 386 -26.02 23.35 -9.10
C LEU A 386 -26.00 23.12 -10.61
#